data_AF-A0A182NGA2-F1
#
_entry.id   AF-A0A182NGA2-F1
#
_cell.length_a   1.000
_cell.length_b   1.000
_cell.length_c   1.000
_cell.angle_alpha   90.00
_cell.angle_beta   90.00
_cell.angle_gamma   90.00
#
_symmetry.space_group_name_H-M   'P 1'
#
loop_
_entity.id
_entity.type
_entity.pdbx_description
1 polymer ?
#
loop_
_entity_poly.entity_id
_entity_poly.type
_entity_poly.pdbx_seq_one_letter_code
_entity_poly.pdbx_strand_id
1 'polypeptide(L)'
;MSTPVGTTIYRSIQATDKDAGVNGLVEYFIVEGSQNISDISPNTLTAADGFGVFAIAYPHQGQVTVVKTLDYERTQRYYLTVVAS
;
A
#
# COMPACT_ATOMS: atom_id res chain seq x y z
N MET A 1 1.83 -7.76 -20.53
CA MET A 1 0.63 -6.97 -20.19
C MET A 1 1.00 -6.06 -19.04
N SER A 2 0.75 -4.75 -19.12
CA SER A 2 1.04 -3.82 -18.01
C SER A 2 -0.27 -3.44 -17.30
N THR A 3 -0.21 -3.30 -15.98
CA THR A 3 -1.35 -2.85 -15.17
C THR A 3 -1.50 -1.32 -15.32
N PRO A 4 -2.65 -0.82 -15.80
CA PRO A 4 -2.85 0.62 -15.97
C PRO A 4 -2.80 1.41 -14.66
N VAL A 5 -2.32 2.65 -14.71
CA VAL A 5 -2.50 3.63 -13.63
C VAL A 5 -3.99 3.83 -13.34
N GLY A 6 -4.35 3.96 -12.07
CA GLY A 6 -5.72 3.99 -11.57
C GLY A 6 -6.32 2.62 -11.28
N THR A 7 -5.65 1.52 -11.68
CA THR A 7 -6.15 0.17 -11.38
C THR A 7 -6.22 -0.04 -9.88
N THR A 8 -7.37 -0.51 -9.42
CA THR A 8 -7.56 -0.91 -8.02
C THR A 8 -7.03 -2.31 -7.82
N ILE A 9 -6.05 -2.45 -6.93
CA ILE A 9 -5.41 -3.74 -6.65
C ILE A 9 -5.84 -4.34 -5.32
N TYR A 10 -6.37 -3.51 -4.41
CA TYR A 10 -6.89 -3.96 -3.14
C TYR A 10 -8.04 -3.07 -2.70
N ARG A 11 -8.99 -3.67 -1.99
CA ARG A 11 -10.17 -3.00 -1.43
C ARG A 11 -10.31 -3.42 0.02
N SER A 12 -10.94 -2.56 0.82
CA SER A 12 -11.36 -2.88 2.18
C SER A 12 -10.20 -3.07 3.16
N ILE A 13 -9.20 -2.18 3.14
CA ILE A 13 -8.33 -2.03 4.32
C ILE A 13 -9.23 -1.73 5.52
N GLN A 14 -9.01 -2.45 6.62
CA GLN A 14 -9.76 -2.31 7.85
C GLN A 14 -8.78 -2.18 9.02
N ALA A 15 -9.03 -1.19 9.86
CA ALA A 15 -8.40 -1.01 11.15
C ALA A 15 -9.48 -0.58 12.14
N THR A 16 -9.34 -1.02 13.38
CA THR A 16 -10.28 -0.70 14.46
C THR A 16 -9.49 0.01 15.54
N ASP A 17 -9.81 1.29 15.78
CA ASP A 17 -9.37 1.99 16.99
C ASP A 17 -10.36 1.67 18.12
N LYS A 18 -9.83 1.14 19.23
CA LYS A 18 -10.64 0.70 20.37
C LYS A 18 -11.14 1.88 21.21
N ASP A 19 -10.47 3.02 21.15
CA ASP A 19 -10.75 4.20 21.95
C ASP A 19 -11.48 5.29 21.16
N ALA A 20 -11.49 5.17 19.83
CA ALA A 20 -12.34 5.98 18.98
C ALA A 20 -13.80 5.52 19.14
N GLY A 21 -14.59 6.32 19.86
CA GLY A 21 -16.04 6.08 20.00
C GLY A 21 -16.77 6.10 18.65
N VAL A 22 -18.09 6.30 18.68
CA VAL A 22 -19.00 6.21 17.51
C VAL A 22 -18.64 7.12 16.31
N ASN A 23 -17.68 8.06 16.48
CA ASN A 23 -17.25 9.03 15.47
C ASN A 23 -15.78 8.86 15.00
N GLY A 24 -15.12 7.74 15.30
CA GLY A 24 -13.76 7.45 14.86
C GLY A 24 -13.65 7.20 13.36
N LEU A 25 -13.60 8.26 12.55
CA LEU A 25 -13.40 8.12 11.12
C LEU A 25 -11.93 7.81 10.85
N VAL A 26 -11.63 6.53 10.63
CA VAL A 26 -10.27 6.08 10.31
C VAL A 26 -9.83 6.62 8.95
N GLU A 27 -8.62 7.14 8.90
CA GLU A 27 -7.94 7.54 7.68
C GLU A 27 -6.76 6.62 7.38
N TYR A 28 -6.68 6.12 6.15
CA TYR A 28 -5.58 5.27 5.71
C TYR A 28 -4.58 6.03 4.84
N PHE A 29 -3.29 5.85 5.15
CA PHE A 29 -2.17 6.44 4.42
C PHE A 29 -1.13 5.38 4.08
N ILE A 30 -0.58 5.42 2.86
CA ILE A 30 0.63 4.68 2.53
C ILE A 30 1.82 5.56 2.88
N VAL A 31 2.76 5.02 3.66
CA VAL A 31 4.00 5.69 4.07
C VAL A 31 5.21 4.92 3.57
N GLU A 32 6.37 5.57 3.56
CA GLU A 32 7.64 4.92 3.26
C GLU A 32 7.90 3.79 4.27
N GLY A 33 8.33 2.63 3.76
CA GLY A 33 8.64 1.47 4.57
C GLY A 33 9.88 1.74 5.43
N SER A 34 9.75 1.62 6.75
CA SER A 34 10.88 1.82 7.67
C SER A 34 11.81 0.61 7.78
N GLN A 35 11.42 -0.54 7.22
CA GLN A 35 12.16 -1.79 7.28
C GLN A 35 12.92 -2.02 5.98
N ASN A 36 14.15 -2.54 6.08
CA ASN A 36 14.87 -2.97 4.88
C ASN A 36 14.12 -4.15 4.26
N ILE A 37 13.96 -4.12 2.94
CA ILE A 37 13.25 -5.17 2.20
C ILE A 37 13.89 -6.55 2.41
N SER A 38 15.20 -6.60 2.67
CA SER A 38 15.93 -7.82 3.06
C SER A 38 15.41 -8.48 4.32
N ASP A 39 14.81 -7.72 5.21
CA ASP A 39 14.30 -8.22 6.49
C ASP A 39 12.88 -8.80 6.33
N ILE A 40 12.19 -8.43 5.25
CA ILE A 40 10.77 -8.79 4.97
C ILE A 40 10.66 -9.82 3.83
N SER A 41 11.71 -9.95 3.00
CA SER A 41 11.73 -10.83 1.85
C SER A 41 13.05 -11.57 1.71
N PRO A 42 13.03 -12.91 1.58
CA PRO A 42 14.22 -13.65 1.20
C PRO A 42 14.61 -13.41 -0.27
N ASN A 43 13.72 -12.84 -1.10
CA ASN A 43 13.98 -12.49 -2.50
C ASN A 43 14.05 -10.97 -2.66
N THR A 44 15.22 -10.39 -2.37
CA THR A 44 15.45 -8.94 -2.42
C THR A 44 15.73 -8.41 -3.82
N LEU A 45 16.20 -9.25 -4.74
CA LEU A 45 16.62 -8.83 -6.08
C LEU A 45 15.47 -8.26 -6.93
N THR A 46 14.23 -8.63 -6.61
CA THR A 46 13.03 -8.26 -7.38
C THR A 46 11.93 -7.65 -6.51
N ALA A 47 12.27 -7.25 -5.28
CA ALA A 47 11.36 -6.64 -4.33
C ALA A 47 11.65 -5.15 -4.13
N ALA A 48 10.60 -4.33 -4.01
CA ALA A 48 10.70 -2.90 -3.79
C ALA A 48 9.70 -2.41 -2.74
N ASP A 49 9.92 -1.20 -2.22
CA ASP A 49 8.91 -0.46 -1.46
C ASP A 49 7.83 0.04 -2.44
N GLY A 50 6.56 -0.11 -2.04
CA GLY A 50 5.39 0.37 -2.78
C GLY A 50 5.10 1.86 -2.60
N PHE A 51 5.78 2.57 -1.69
CA PHE A 51 5.58 4.00 -1.47
C PHE A 51 5.79 4.80 -2.77
N GLY A 52 4.79 5.61 -3.12
CA GLY A 52 4.78 6.39 -4.36
C GLY A 52 4.57 5.58 -5.65
N VAL A 53 4.42 4.24 -5.58
CA VAL A 53 3.95 3.38 -6.68
C VAL A 53 2.45 3.10 -6.56
N PHE A 54 1.97 3.02 -5.31
CA PHE A 54 0.57 2.89 -4.96
C PHE A 54 0.08 4.07 -4.12
N ALA A 55 -1.23 4.29 -4.11
CA ALA A 55 -1.88 5.31 -3.32
C ALA A 55 -3.21 4.83 -2.74
N ILE A 56 -3.64 5.45 -1.64
CA ILE A 56 -5.02 5.43 -1.16
C ILE A 56 -5.60 6.80 -1.43
N ALA A 57 -6.35 6.94 -2.53
CA ALA A 57 -6.88 8.24 -2.97
C ALA A 57 -8.03 8.75 -2.09
N TYR A 58 -8.76 7.84 -1.45
CA TYR A 58 -9.87 8.15 -0.56
C TYR A 58 -9.57 7.52 0.82
N PRO A 59 -9.02 8.29 1.78
CA PRO A 59 -8.53 7.77 3.06
C PRO A 59 -9.55 6.96 3.86
N HIS A 60 -10.85 7.20 3.68
CA HIS A 60 -11.91 6.48 4.39
C HIS A 60 -12.43 5.22 3.67
N GLN A 61 -11.96 4.93 2.45
CA GLN A 61 -12.40 3.77 1.67
C GLN A 61 -11.40 2.61 1.69
N GLY A 62 -10.16 2.87 2.09
CA GLY A 62 -9.12 1.84 2.17
C GLY A 62 -8.83 1.16 0.83
N GLN A 63 -9.01 1.88 -0.28
CA GLN A 63 -8.79 1.37 -1.63
C GLN A 63 -7.37 1.68 -2.09
N VAL A 64 -6.62 0.66 -2.48
CA VAL A 64 -5.25 0.83 -3.00
C VAL A 64 -5.27 0.82 -4.51
N THR A 65 -4.72 1.88 -5.10
CA THR A 65 -4.63 2.07 -6.56
C THR A 65 -3.20 2.19 -7.03
N VAL A 66 -2.94 1.72 -8.26
CA VAL A 66 -1.69 1.93 -8.98
C VAL A 66 -1.56 3.39 -9.39
N VAL A 67 -0.45 4.06 -9.05
CA VAL A 67 -0.18 5.45 -9.50
C VAL A 67 1.05 5.57 -10.39
N LYS A 68 1.82 4.49 -10.57
CA LYS A 68 2.93 4.37 -11.52
C LYS A 68 2.86 3.05 -12.28
N THR A 69 3.37 3.03 -13.51
CA THR A 69 3.46 1.82 -14.33
C THR A 69 4.24 0.72 -13.61
N LEU A 70 3.71 -0.51 -13.64
CA LEU A 70 4.36 -1.69 -13.09
C LEU A 70 5.15 -2.41 -14.19
N ASP A 71 6.37 -2.81 -13.87
CA ASP A 71 7.28 -3.60 -14.71
C ASP A 71 7.63 -4.88 -13.93
N TYR A 72 7.03 -5.99 -14.32
CA TYR A 72 7.17 -7.26 -13.60
C TYR A 72 8.54 -7.90 -13.83
N GLU A 73 9.16 -7.62 -14.97
CA GLU A 73 10.51 -8.07 -15.27
C GLU A 73 11.54 -7.43 -14.33
N ARG A 74 11.28 -6.20 -13.86
CA ARG A 74 12.13 -5.50 -12.86
C ARG A 74 11.70 -5.73 -11.42
N THR A 75 10.40 -5.66 -11.12
CA THR A 75 9.87 -5.72 -9.75
C THR A 75 8.67 -6.65 -9.69
N GLN A 76 8.88 -7.79 -9.04
CA GLN A 76 7.88 -8.84 -8.89
C GLN A 76 7.04 -8.68 -7.62
N ARG A 77 7.58 -7.95 -6.63
CA ARG A 77 6.91 -7.77 -5.35
C ARG A 77 7.09 -6.35 -4.82
N TYR A 78 5.99 -5.78 -4.36
CA TYR A 78 5.99 -4.54 -3.61
C TYR A 78 5.54 -4.80 -2.17
N TYR A 79 6.21 -4.17 -1.23
CA TYR A 79 5.81 -4.14 0.18
C TYR A 79 5.21 -2.77 0.49
N LEU A 80 4.02 -2.74 1.10
CA LEU A 80 3.34 -1.50 1.45
C LEU A 80 3.25 -1.41 2.98
N THR A 81 3.66 -0.27 3.52
CA THR A 81 3.37 0.11 4.90
C THR A 81 2.17 1.05 4.89
N VAL A 82 1.10 0.63 5.58
CA VAL A 82 -0.13 1.42 5.72
C VAL A 82 -0.30 1.83 7.17
N VAL A 83 -0.55 3.12 7.40
CA VAL A 83 -0.91 3.67 8.70
C VAL A 83 -2.40 3.98 8.71
N ALA A 84 -3.03 3.74 9.86
CA ALA A 84 -4.39 4.13 10.16
C ALA A 84 -4.35 5.13 11.34
N SER A 85 -5.04 6.26 11.20
CA SER A 85 -5.19 7.28 12.26
C SER A 85 -6.63 7.73 12.40
#